data_AF-A0A954K1N0-F1
#
_entry.id   AF-A0A954K1N0-F1
#
_cell.length_a   1.000
_cell.length_b   1.000
_cell.length_c   1.000
_cell.angle_alpha   90.00
_cell.angle_beta   90.00
_cell.angle_gamma   90.00
#
_symmetry.space_group_name_H-M   'P 1'
#
loop_
_entity.id
_entity.type
_entity.pdbx_description
1 polymer ?
#
loop_
_entity_poly.entity_id
_entity_poly.type
_entity_poly.pdbx_seq_one_letter_code
_entity_poly.pdbx_strand_id
1 'polypeptide(L)' 'MATRGMLHKNKLKDFISWLDSEGIAHREGKGVYEVFQIKTRVGWKAVFLRHRSDHVTLPYAVVPIVKKYMEKHKDTAIV' A
#
# COMPACT_ATOMS: atom_id res chain seq x y z
N MET A 1 -10.96 -1.95 11.93
CA MET A 1 -9.59 -2.23 12.41
C MET A 1 -8.63 -2.17 11.24
N ALA A 2 -7.48 -1.50 11.38
CA ALA A 2 -6.44 -1.38 10.34
C ALA A 2 -5.27 -2.33 10.67
N THR A 3 -4.78 -3.07 9.67
CA THR A 3 -3.64 -3.98 9.85
C THR A 3 -2.35 -3.16 9.81
N ARG A 4 -1.57 -3.22 10.90
CA ARG A 4 -0.32 -2.49 11.04
C ARG A 4 0.81 -3.32 10.42
N GLY A 5 1.69 -2.72 9.64
CA GLY A 5 3.00 -3.33 9.35
C GLY A 5 3.14 -4.16 8.08
N MET A 6 2.21 -4.10 7.12
CA MET A 6 2.33 -4.93 5.91
C MET A 6 3.32 -4.32 4.91
N LEU A 7 3.16 -3.06 4.53
CA LEU A 7 3.99 -2.46 3.49
C LEU A 7 5.05 -1.54 4.10
N HIS A 8 6.32 -1.77 3.77
CA HIS A 8 7.44 -0.93 4.19
C HIS A 8 7.53 0.33 3.30
N LYS A 9 7.90 1.48 3.87
CA LYS A 9 7.99 2.77 3.16
C LYS A 9 8.91 2.72 1.93
N ASN A 10 10.01 1.98 2.00
CA ASN A 10 10.96 1.82 0.88
C ASN A 10 10.37 1.05 -0.31
N LYS A 11 9.33 0.24 -0.09
CA LYS A 11 8.66 -0.55 -1.14
C LYS A 11 7.46 0.19 -1.74
N LEU A 12 7.21 1.44 -1.34
CA LEU A 12 6.08 2.22 -1.84
C LEU A 12 6.18 2.49 -3.35
N LYS A 13 7.38 2.85 -3.83
CA LYS A 13 7.60 3.12 -5.25
C LYS A 13 7.38 1.86 -6.10
N ASP A 14 7.92 0.73 -5.64
CA ASP A 14 7.73 -0.58 -6.27
C ASP A 14 6.24 -0.99 -6.26
N PHE A 15 5.56 -0.76 -5.13
CA PHE A 15 4.15 -1.07 -4.98
C PHE A 15 3.26 -0.24 -5.91
N ILE A 16 3.52 1.07 -6.04
CA ILE A 16 2.79 1.94 -6.97
C ILE A 16 2.98 1.45 -8.42
N SER A 17 4.22 1.13 -8.80
CA SER A 17 4.52 0.58 -10.14
C SER A 17 3.80 -0.75 -10.40
N TRP A 18 3.65 -1.58 -9.35
CA TRP A 18 2.88 -2.81 -9.43
C TRP A 18 1.38 -2.55 -9.57
N LEU A 19 0.82 -1.53 -8.90
CA LEU A 19 -0.58 -1.13 -9.07
C LEU A 19 -0.87 -0.70 -10.51
N ASP A 20 0.03 0.08 -11.13
CA ASP A 20 -0.07 0.46 -12.54
C ASP A 20 -0.08 -0.77 -13.46
N SER A 21 0.81 -1.74 -13.19
CA SER A 21 0.91 -2.98 -13.97
C SER A 21 -0.32 -3.88 -13.83
N GLU A 22 -1.00 -3.87 -12.68
CA GLU A 22 -2.24 -4.61 -12.44
C GLU A 22 -3.50 -3.84 -12.86
N GLY A 23 -3.35 -2.62 -13.40
CA GLY A 23 -4.47 -1.76 -13.80
C GLY A 23 -5.31 -1.24 -12.62
N ILE A 24 -4.72 -1.20 -11.43
CA ILE A 24 -5.41 -0.73 -10.21
C ILE A 24 -5.25 0.78 -10.12
N ALA A 25 -6.35 1.51 -10.29
CA ALA A 25 -6.33 2.97 -10.20
C ALA A 25 -5.84 3.44 -8.82
N HIS A 26 -4.81 4.28 -8.83
CA HIS A 26 -4.27 4.97 -7.67
C HIS A 26 -4.18 6.47 -7.94
N ARG A 27 -4.06 7.28 -6.89
CA ARG A 27 -3.88 8.73 -6.99
C ARG A 27 -3.05 9.25 -5.83
N GLU A 28 -2.49 10.44 -6.00
CA GLU A 28 -1.72 11.10 -4.95
C GLU A 28 -2.56 11.33 -3.67
N GLY A 29 -1.87 11.26 -2.54
CA GLY A 29 -2.45 11.54 -1.25
C GLY A 29 -2.77 13.02 -1.08
N LYS A 30 -3.81 13.33 -0.30
CA LYS A 30 -4.30 14.70 -0.09
C LYS A 30 -3.70 15.41 1.12
N GLY A 31 -2.74 14.83 1.84
CA GLY A 31 -2.25 15.39 3.11
C GLY A 31 -0.81 15.03 3.44
N VAL A 32 -0.24 15.74 4.41
CA VAL A 32 1.18 15.63 4.81
C VAL A 32 1.60 14.21 5.19
N TYR A 33 0.66 13.41 5.71
CA TYR A 33 0.88 12.01 6.07
C TYR A 33 0.18 11.02 5.13
N GLU A 34 -0.64 11.50 4.21
CA GLU A 34 -1.33 10.67 3.24
C GLU A 34 -0.45 10.55 2.00
N VAL A 35 0.00 9.34 1.70
CA VAL A 35 0.96 9.13 0.62
C VAL A 35 0.24 9.01 -0.72
N PHE A 36 -0.77 8.14 -0.77
CA PHE A 36 -1.54 7.84 -1.97
C PHE A 36 -2.87 7.22 -1.57
N GLN A 37 -3.80 7.20 -2.51
CA GLN A 37 -5.10 6.55 -2.37
C GLN A 37 -5.25 5.48 -3.44
N ILE A 38 -5.82 4.34 -3.06
CA ILE A 38 -6.08 3.20 -3.96
C ILE A 38 -7.57 3.08 -4.19
N LYS A 39 -7.98 2.86 -5.44
CA LYS A 39 -9.36 2.54 -5.78
C LYS A 39 -9.66 1.10 -5.39
N THR A 40 -10.60 0.94 -4.46
CA THR A 40 -11.15 -0.36 -4.09
C THR A 40 -12.61 -0.45 -4.54
N ARG A 41 -13.21 -1.64 -4.40
CA ARG A 41 -14.66 -1.84 -4.63
C ARG A 41 -15.54 -0.93 -3.77
N VAL A 42 -15.06 -0.53 -2.59
CA VAL A 42 -15.76 0.35 -1.62
C VAL A 42 -15.32 1.82 -1.77
N GLY A 43 -14.73 2.18 -2.91
CA GLY A 43 -14.24 3.53 -3.18
C GLY A 43 -12.76 3.74 -2.89
N TRP A 44 -12.35 5.01 -2.84
CA TRP A 44 -10.96 5.41 -2.62
C TRP A 44 -10.56 5.21 -1.17
N LYS A 45 -9.40 4.59 -0.94
CA LYS A 45 -8.86 4.31 0.39
C LYS A 45 -7.46 4.88 0.52
N ALA A 46 -7.27 5.74 1.50
CA ALA A 46 -6.02 6.43 1.77
C ALA A 46 -5.02 5.54 2.50
N VAL A 47 -3.76 5.60 2.08
CA VAL A 47 -2.61 4.96 2.73
C VAL A 47 -1.78 6.03 3.42
N PHE A 48 -1.46 5.80 4.69
CA PHE A 48 -0.80 6.80 5.53
C PHE A 48 0.62 6.40 5.90
N LEU A 49 1.58 7.33 5.77
CA LEU A 49 2.90 7.23 6.38
C LEU A 49 2.80 7.51 7.87
N ARG A 50 3.53 6.75 8.67
CA ARG A 50 3.63 6.98 10.10
C ARG A 50 5.03 7.50 10.40
N HIS A 51 5.11 8.70 10.97
CA HIS A 51 6.39 9.41 11.17
C HIS A 51 7.47 8.58 11.91
N ARG A 52 7.07 7.73 12.85
CA ARG A 52 7.98 6.89 13.66
C ARG A 52 7.90 5.39 13.35
N SER A 53 7.34 4.99 12.22
CA SER A 53 7.34 3.58 11.83
C SER A 53 7.82 3.43 10.40
N ASP A 54 8.60 2.38 10.16
CA ASP A 54 9.07 2.07 8.81
C ASP A 54 7.97 1.50 7.91
N HIS A 55 6.80 1.24 8.48
CA HIS A 55 5.65 0.68 7.77
C HIS A 55 4.52 1.68 7.63
N VAL A 56 3.83 1.62 6.49
CA VAL A 56 2.62 2.41 6.26
C VAL A 56 1.41 1.80 6.97
N THR A 57 0.44 2.66 7.27
CA THR A 57 -0.86 2.24 7.79
C THR A 57 -1.83 2.06 6.62
N LEU A 58 -2.40 0.85 6.54
CA LEU A 58 -3.27 0.44 5.44
C LEU A 58 -4.70 0.21 5.95
N PRO A 59 -5.72 0.71 5.24
CA PRO A 59 -7.11 0.35 5.51
C PRO A 59 -7.35 -1.14 5.24
N TYR A 60 -8.26 -1.77 5.99
CA TYR A 60 -8.56 -3.20 5.82
C TYR A 60 -8.97 -3.58 4.39
N ALA A 61 -9.69 -2.69 3.69
CA ALA A 61 -10.09 -2.89 2.30
C ALA A 61 -8.90 -2.98 1.31
N VAL A 62 -7.73 -2.49 1.69
CA VAL A 62 -6.50 -2.51 0.89
C VAL A 62 -5.64 -3.75 1.19
N VAL A 63 -5.87 -4.41 2.33
CA VAL A 63 -5.10 -5.59 2.76
C VAL A 63 -5.04 -6.70 1.71
N PRO A 64 -6.14 -7.09 1.03
CA PRO A 64 -6.07 -8.13 0.01
C PRO A 64 -5.18 -7.77 -1.18
N ILE A 65 -5.15 -6.50 -1.57
CA ILE A 65 -4.32 -5.99 -2.67
C ILE A 65 -2.84 -6.08 -2.27
N VAL A 66 -2.52 -5.64 -1.06
CA VAL A 66 -1.14 -5.69 -0.53
C VAL A 66 -0.68 -7.13 -0.32
N LYS A 67 -1.55 -8.04 0.11
CA LYS A 67 -1.23 -9.47 0.18
C LYS A 67 -0.88 -10.04 -1.19
N LYS A 68 -1.69 -9.74 -2.22
CA LYS A 68 -1.41 -10.19 -3.59
C LYS A 68 -0.06 -9.66 -4.10
N TYR A 69 0.24 -8.40 -3.82
CA TYR A 69 1.57 -7.83 -4.09
C TYR A 69 2.67 -8.63 -3.37
N MET A 70 2.54 -8.85 -2.06
CA MET A 70 3.53 -9.61 -1.29
C MET A 70 3.70 -11.04 -1.80
N GLU A 71 2.64 -11.71 -2.22
CA GLU A 71 2.72 -13.07 -2.77
C GLU A 71 3.45 -13.09 -4.11
N LYS A 72 3.24 -12.08 -4.96
CA LYS A 72 3.96 -11.95 -6.23
C LYS A 72 5.43 -11.55 -6.04
N HIS A 73 5.73 -10.82 -4.96
CA HIS A 73 7.06 -10.32 -4.61
C HIS A 73 7.74 -11.13 -3.49
N LYS A 74 7.15 -12.27 -3.07
CA LYS A 74 7.72 -13.19 -2.08
C LYS A 74 9.00 -13.88 -2.57
N ASP A 75 9.32 -13.71 -3.85
CA ASP A 75 10.60 -14.10 -4.45
C ASP A 75 11.74 -13.11 -4.11
N THR A 76 11.48 -12.04 -3.34
CA THR A 76 12.52 -11.09 -2.93
C THR A 76 12.31 -10.59 -1.50
N ALA A 77 12.28 -11.52 -0.54
CA ALA A 77 12.65 -11.27 0.85
C ALA A 77 12.94 -12.62 1.53
N ILE A 78 14.17 -13.09 1.35
CA ILE A 78 14.79 -14.08 2.22
C ILE A 78 15.23 -13.32 3.49
N VAL A 79 14.96 -13.94 4.63
CA VAL A 79 15.38 -13.63 6.02
C VAL A 79 14.57 -12.58 6.78
#